data_AF-A0A7R9ITB7-F1
#
_entry.id   AF-A0A7R9ITB7-F1
#
_cell.length_a   1.000
_cell.length_b   1.000
_cell.length_c   1.000
_cell.angle_alpha   90.00
_cell.angle_beta   90.00
_cell.angle_gamma   90.00
#
_symmetry.space_group_name_H-M   'P 1'
#
loop_
_entity.id
_entity.type
_entity.pdbx_description
1 polymer ?
#
loop_
_entity_poly.entity_id
_entity_poly.type
_entity_poly.pdbx_seq_one_letter_code
_entity_poly.pdbx_strand_id
1 'polypeptide(L)'
;MNPSSIEEFNELQEALSKKVQQYTKSEHFPEFAENLIRNICVNLSSYDLKKLKTTIENMFLEKSKVEKGDKAKKNKGKAKAKLRVEGENSLVNEYSAYADYDDFDDFM
;
A
#
# COMPACT_ATOMS: atom_id res chain seq x y z
N MET A 1 -24.25 16.12 -19.65
CA MET A 1 -24.72 16.10 -18.25
C MET A 1 -24.15 17.32 -17.56
N ASN A 2 -24.98 18.16 -16.95
CA ASN A 2 -24.54 19.25 -16.09
C ASN A 2 -24.93 18.87 -14.66
N PRO A 3 -24.09 18.11 -13.93
CA PRO A 3 -24.45 17.61 -12.62
C PRO A 3 -24.60 18.75 -11.62
N SER A 4 -25.64 18.66 -10.81
CA SER A 4 -26.07 19.67 -9.82
C SER A 4 -26.30 19.05 -8.45
N SER A 5 -26.55 17.74 -8.37
CA SER A 5 -26.68 16.98 -7.12
C SER A 5 -25.48 16.04 -6.90
N ILE A 6 -25.26 15.63 -5.64
CA ILE A 6 -24.22 14.64 -5.29
C ILE A 6 -24.43 13.34 -6.05
N GLU A 7 -25.69 12.91 -6.21
CA GLU A 7 -26.05 11.70 -6.95
C GLU A 7 -25.65 11.79 -8.42
N GLU A 8 -25.93 12.92 -9.07
CA GLU A 8 -25.54 13.17 -10.46
C GLU A 8 -24.01 13.22 -10.63
N PHE A 9 -23.27 13.76 -9.65
CA PHE A 9 -21.81 13.72 -9.65
C PHE A 9 -21.28 12.30 -9.47
N ASN A 10 -21.93 11.44 -8.68
CA ASN A 10 -21.57 10.03 -8.55
C ASN A 10 -21.81 9.27 -9.85
N GLU A 11 -22.95 9.50 -10.52
CA GLU A 11 -23.23 8.89 -11.83
C GLU A 11 -22.21 9.33 -12.88
N LEU A 12 -21.84 10.62 -12.90
CA LEU A 12 -20.81 11.12 -13.79
C LEU A 12 -19.45 10.47 -13.49
N GLN A 13 -19.09 10.35 -12.21
CA GLN A 13 -17.86 9.69 -11.78
C GLN A 13 -17.81 8.23 -12.23
N GLU A 14 -18.90 7.49 -12.09
CA GLU A 14 -18.98 6.09 -12.52
C GLU A 14 -18.87 5.97 -14.05
N ALA A 15 -19.57 6.82 -14.79
CA ALA A 15 -19.52 6.83 -16.26
C ALA A 15 -18.10 7.14 -16.77
N LEU A 16 -17.44 8.14 -16.20
CA LEU A 16 -16.05 8.49 -16.54
C LEU A 16 -15.09 7.34 -16.19
N SER A 17 -15.25 6.73 -15.02
CA SER A 17 -14.41 5.62 -14.59
C SER A 17 -14.54 4.42 -15.53
N LYS A 18 -15.77 4.03 -15.89
CA LYS A 18 -16.03 2.96 -16.88
C LYS A 18 -15.37 3.26 -18.21
N LYS A 19 -15.43 4.52 -18.67
CA LYS A 19 -14.83 4.91 -19.94
C LYS A 19 -13.30 4.82 -19.90
N VAL A 20 -12.68 5.36 -18.85
CA VAL A 20 -11.22 5.36 -18.67
C VAL A 20 -10.67 3.94 -18.50
N GLN A 21 -11.36 3.07 -17.76
CA GLN A 21 -10.93 1.69 -17.51
C GLN A 21 -10.76 0.84 -18.79
N GLN A 22 -11.45 1.19 -19.89
CA GLN A 22 -11.31 0.52 -21.19
C GLN A 22 -9.89 0.59 -21.75
N TYR A 23 -9.10 1.57 -21.34
CA TYR A 23 -7.77 1.85 -21.88
C TYR A 23 -6.63 1.37 -20.98
N THR A 24 -6.93 0.72 -19.85
CA THR A 24 -5.95 0.30 -18.82
C THR A 24 -4.85 -0.64 -19.31
N LYS A 25 -5.07 -1.36 -20.42
CA LYS A 25 -4.09 -2.26 -21.03
C LYS A 25 -3.11 -1.55 -21.97
N SER A 26 -3.35 -0.29 -22.30
CA SER A 26 -2.46 0.50 -23.15
C SER A 26 -1.19 0.88 -22.39
N GLU A 27 -0.04 0.79 -23.06
CA GLU A 27 1.25 1.21 -22.50
C GLU A 27 1.28 2.73 -22.20
N HIS A 28 0.45 3.51 -22.89
CA HIS A 28 0.31 4.96 -22.67
C HIS A 28 -0.63 5.31 -21.49
N PHE A 29 -1.29 4.32 -20.89
CA PHE A 29 -2.27 4.56 -19.84
C PHE A 29 -1.70 5.23 -18.57
N PRO A 30 -0.49 4.88 -18.07
CA PRO A 30 0.08 5.52 -16.89
C PRO A 30 0.25 7.04 -17.05
N GLU A 31 0.86 7.47 -18.16
CA GLU A 31 1.07 8.90 -18.46
C GLU A 31 -0.26 9.64 -18.68
N PHE A 32 -1.21 8.99 -19.37
CA PHE A 32 -2.57 9.52 -19.50
C PHE A 32 -3.23 9.73 -18.14
N ALA A 33 -3.15 8.74 -17.24
CA ALA A 33 -3.79 8.78 -15.93
C ALA A 33 -3.18 9.89 -15.05
N GLU A 34 -1.85 10.04 -15.06
CA GLU A 34 -1.15 11.11 -14.34
C GLU A 34 -1.60 12.50 -14.81
N ASN A 35 -1.58 12.74 -16.11
CA ASN A 35 -2.01 14.02 -16.69
C ASN A 35 -3.48 14.31 -16.43
N LEU A 36 -4.36 13.31 -16.53
CA LEU A 36 -5.78 13.46 -16.23
C LEU A 36 -6.01 13.86 -14.77
N ILE A 37 -5.40 13.14 -13.81
CA ILE A 37 -5.52 13.44 -12.37
C ILE A 37 -5.01 14.85 -12.09
N ARG A 38 -3.85 15.23 -12.65
CA ARG A 38 -3.31 16.58 -12.49
C ARG A 38 -4.32 17.64 -12.97
N ASN A 39 -4.87 17.46 -14.17
CA ASN A 39 -5.77 18.45 -14.79
C ASN A 39 -7.10 18.62 -14.03
N ILE A 40 -7.68 17.53 -13.49
CA ILE A 40 -8.92 17.64 -12.71
C ILE A 40 -8.70 18.23 -11.31
N CYS A 41 -7.47 18.14 -10.77
CA CYS A 41 -7.14 18.59 -9.44
C CYS A 41 -6.59 20.02 -9.35
N VAL A 42 -6.34 20.70 -10.48
CA VAL A 42 -5.70 22.03 -10.52
C VAL A 42 -6.40 23.08 -9.65
N ASN A 43 -7.74 23.01 -9.56
CA ASN A 43 -8.55 23.99 -8.84
C ASN A 43 -8.90 23.56 -7.40
N LEU A 44 -8.37 22.42 -6.93
CA LEU A 44 -8.64 21.95 -5.56
C LEU A 44 -7.80 22.70 -4.53
N SER A 45 -8.34 22.83 -3.32
CA SER A 45 -7.62 23.41 -2.19
C SER A 45 -6.45 22.52 -1.75
N SER A 46 -5.45 23.09 -1.07
CA SER A 46 -4.34 22.32 -0.48
C SER A 46 -4.82 21.22 0.48
N TYR A 47 -5.94 21.45 1.16
CA TYR A 47 -6.54 20.46 2.06
C TYR A 47 -7.11 19.27 1.30
N ASP A 48 -7.85 19.52 0.21
CA ASP A 48 -8.43 18.47 -0.62
C ASP A 48 -7.37 17.69 -1.40
N LEU A 49 -6.32 18.38 -1.87
CA LEU A 49 -5.14 17.74 -2.47
C LEU A 49 -4.43 16.80 -1.48
N LYS A 50 -4.31 17.19 -0.20
CA LYS A 50 -3.74 16.33 0.84
C LYS A 50 -4.58 15.07 1.06
N LYS A 51 -5.91 15.18 1.05
CA LYS A 51 -6.81 14.01 1.14
C LYS A 51 -6.62 13.06 -0.05
N LEU A 52 -6.54 13.60 -1.26
CA LEU A 52 -6.33 12.81 -2.47
C LEU A 52 -4.97 12.11 -2.45
N LYS A 53 -3.90 12.82 -2.04
CA LYS A 53 -2.56 12.25 -1.86
C LYS A 53 -2.61 11.03 -0.94
N THR A 54 -3.21 11.15 0.25
CA THR A 54 -3.32 10.04 1.20
C THR A 54 -4.10 8.86 0.61
N THR A 55 -5.16 9.13 -0.16
CA THR A 55 -5.94 8.07 -0.83
C THR A 55 -5.08 7.27 -1.81
N ILE A 56 -4.29 7.95 -2.65
CA ILE A 56 -3.40 7.31 -3.63
C ILE A 56 -2.25 6.57 -2.91
N GLU A 57 -1.67 7.16 -1.88
CA GLU A 57 -0.59 6.56 -1.10
C GLU A 57 -1.04 5.26 -0.42
N ASN A 58 -2.25 5.24 0.17
CA ASN A 58 -2.82 4.02 0.75
C ASN A 58 -3.01 2.93 -0.31
N MET A 59 -3.56 3.28 -1.48
CA MET A 59 -3.72 2.33 -2.59
C MET A 59 -2.36 1.77 -3.06
N PHE A 60 -1.32 2.59 -3.11
CA PHE A 60 0.03 2.15 -3.43
C PHE A 60 0.57 1.15 -2.39
N LEU A 61 0.42 1.45 -1.10
CA LEU A 61 0.86 0.56 -0.03
C LEU A 61 0.14 -0.79 -0.07
N GLU A 62 -1.17 -0.79 -0.33
CA GLU A 62 -1.96 -2.02 -0.49
C GLU A 62 -1.47 -2.86 -1.67
N LYS A 63 -1.31 -2.25 -2.85
CA LYS A 63 -0.80 -2.95 -4.04
C LYS A 63 0.61 -3.49 -3.83
N SER A 64 1.53 -2.69 -3.27
CA SER A 64 2.91 -3.11 -3.03
C SER A 64 2.99 -4.28 -2.04
N LYS A 65 2.12 -4.31 -1.01
CA LYS A 65 2.04 -5.44 -0.07
C LYS A 65 1.58 -6.72 -0.76
N VAL A 66 0.57 -6.65 -1.65
CA VAL A 66 0.09 -7.81 -2.43
C VAL A 66 1.21 -8.34 -3.34
N GLU A 67 1.86 -7.47 -4.10
CA GLU A 67 2.94 -7.84 -5.02
C GLU A 67 4.16 -8.46 -4.31
N LYS A 68 4.47 -8.02 -3.09
CA LYS A 68 5.52 -8.60 -2.24
C LYS A 68 5.07 -9.88 -1.54
N GLY A 69 3.80 -9.96 -1.11
CA GLY A 69 3.21 -11.09 -0.41
C GLY A 69 2.98 -12.34 -1.28
N ASP A 70 2.68 -12.17 -2.56
CA ASP A 70 2.56 -13.28 -3.52
C ASP A 70 3.91 -13.98 -3.77
N LYS A 71 5.02 -13.29 -3.56
CA LYS A 71 6.37 -13.90 -3.61
C LYS A 71 6.70 -14.73 -2.37
N ALA A 72 6.03 -14.50 -1.23
CA ALA A 72 6.31 -15.20 0.03
C ALA A 72 5.58 -16.55 0.16
N LYS A 73 4.50 -16.80 -0.59
CA LYS A 73 3.74 -18.07 -0.53
C LYS A 73 4.40 -19.26 -1.24
N LYS A 74 5.45 -19.06 -2.04
CA LYS A 74 6.21 -20.17 -2.64
C LYS A 74 7.30 -20.78 -1.75
N ASN A 75 7.62 -20.16 -0.59
CA ASN A 75 8.70 -20.63 0.31
C ASN A 75 8.21 -21.02 1.72
N LYS A 76 7.07 -21.71 1.86
CA LYS A 76 6.71 -22.40 3.11
C LYS A 76 6.74 -23.92 2.98
N GLY A 77 7.84 -24.44 2.45
CA GLY A 77 8.29 -25.79 2.73
C GLY A 77 9.11 -25.79 4.02
N LYS A 78 8.56 -26.43 5.07
CA LYS A 78 9.25 -26.86 6.31
C LYS A 78 9.82 -25.77 7.23
N ALA A 79 9.02 -25.35 8.21
CA ALA A 79 9.55 -25.04 9.55
C ALA A 79 8.56 -25.54 10.60
N LYS A 80 9.10 -26.37 11.50
CA LYS A 80 8.41 -27.24 12.45
C LYS A 80 7.54 -26.47 13.44
N ALA A 81 6.39 -27.06 13.77
CA ALA A 81 5.63 -26.72 14.96
C ALA A 81 6.50 -26.89 16.23
N LYS A 82 6.56 -25.85 17.06
CA LYS A 82 6.69 -25.95 18.51
C LYS A 82 5.96 -24.77 19.14
N LEU A 83 4.66 -24.94 19.34
CA LEU A 83 3.96 -24.19 20.38
C LEU A 83 4.20 -24.96 21.68
N ARG A 84 5.04 -24.40 22.57
CA ARG A 84 5.04 -24.76 24.00
C ARG A 84 4.51 -23.55 24.73
N VAL A 85 3.31 -23.71 25.29
CA VAL A 85 2.74 -22.88 26.34
C VAL A 85 3.25 -23.44 27.66
N GLU A 86 3.72 -22.57 28.55
CA GLU A 86 3.83 -22.69 30.02
C GLU A 86 4.80 -21.58 30.42
N GLY A 87 4.37 -20.50 31.06
CA GLY A 87 3.96 -20.48 32.46
C GLY A 87 4.95 -19.55 33.18
N GLU A 88 4.43 -18.61 33.97
CA GLU A 88 5.10 -17.65 34.85
C GLU A 88 6.62 -17.86 35.07
N ASN A 89 7.48 -17.10 34.35
CA ASN A 89 8.81 -16.61 34.80
C ASN A 89 9.63 -16.01 33.64
N SER A 90 9.09 -15.01 32.94
CA SER A 90 9.80 -14.32 31.84
C SER A 90 10.85 -13.29 32.29
N LEU A 91 11.19 -13.22 33.58
CA LEU A 91 12.15 -12.24 34.13
C LEU A 91 13.62 -12.64 33.91
N VAL A 92 13.91 -13.81 33.35
CA VAL A 92 15.29 -14.30 33.16
C VAL A 92 15.83 -14.02 31.75
N ASN A 93 14.99 -13.53 30.82
CA ASN A 93 15.40 -13.32 29.43
C ASN A 93 16.09 -11.96 29.17
N GLU A 94 16.06 -11.04 30.13
CA GLU A 94 16.62 -9.69 29.96
C GLU A 94 18.15 -9.63 30.16
N TYR A 95 18.74 -10.64 30.82
CA TYR A 95 20.19 -10.75 30.99
C TYR A 95 20.90 -11.51 29.87
N SER A 96 20.17 -12.25 29.03
CA SER A 96 20.77 -12.94 27.86
C SER A 96 20.91 -12.04 26.63
N ALA A 97 20.37 -10.82 26.66
CA ALA A 97 20.45 -9.85 25.56
C ALA A 97 21.75 -9.02 25.54
N TYR A 98 22.62 -9.19 26.54
CA TYR A 98 23.89 -8.45 26.66
C TYR A 98 25.14 -9.29 26.33
N ALA A 99 24.98 -10.54 25.89
CA ALA A 99 26.08 -11.45 25.56
C ALA A 99 26.23 -11.71 24.05
N ASP A 100 25.78 -10.79 23.20
CA ASP A 100 26.00 -10.83 21.75
C ASP A 100 26.70 -9.54 21.26
N TYR A 101 27.58 -9.00 22.10
CA TYR A 101 28.60 -8.02 21.71
C TYR A 101 29.80 -8.77 21.13
N ASP A 102 29.70 -9.24 19.89
CA ASP A 102 30.88 -9.72 19.16
C ASP A 102 30.72 -9.68 17.62
N ASP A 103 30.05 -8.65 17.09
CA ASP A 103 29.95 -8.45 15.62
C ASP A 103 30.29 -7.01 15.17
N PHE A 104 31.09 -6.30 15.98
CA PHE A 104 31.81 -5.08 15.57
C PHE A 104 33.25 -5.45 15.18
N ASP A 105 33.49 -6.05 14.01
CA ASP A 105 34.78 -5.90 13.31
C ASP A 105 34.92 -6.44 11.88
N ASP A 106 33.86 -6.56 11.04
CA ASP A 106 34.09 -7.25 9.75
C ASP A 106 33.25 -6.88 8.50
N PHE A 107 33.06 -5.59 8.17
CA PHE A 107 33.13 -5.17 6.75
C PHE A 107 33.19 -3.65 6.53
N MET A 108 34.13 -3.23 5.66
CA MET A 108 34.27 -1.89 5.08
C MET A 108 33.04 -1.41 4.29
#